data_AF-A0A950SAM9-F1
#
_entry.id   AF-A0A950SAM9-F1
#
_cell.length_a   1.000
_cell.length_b   1.000
_cell.length_c   1.000
_cell.angle_alpha   90.00
_cell.angle_beta   90.00
_cell.angle_gamma   90.00
#
_symmetry.space_group_name_H-M   'P 1'
#
loop_
_entity.id
_entity.type
_entity.pdbx_description
1 polymer ?
#
loop_
_entity_poly.entity_id
_entity_poly.type
_entity_poly.pdbx_seq_one_letter_code
_entity_poly.pdbx_strand_id
1 'polypeptide(L)'
;MLGTPPQAPKMRALTAHPRVALTIDTADFPYKVLLVRGPAAVRVMNEIVPEYTLMARRCLGPGAEPWLQQVAAMLPAMGGMARVSITPDWVGILDFEQRFPSAIERAMTAAS
;
A
#
# COMPACT_ATOMS: atom_id res chain seq x y z
N MET A 1 5.87 2.41 2.56
CA MET A 1 5.50 3.71 3.18
C MET A 1 4.31 4.27 2.42
N LEU A 2 3.37 4.91 3.12
CA LEU A 2 2.13 5.46 2.54
C LEU A 2 1.98 6.93 2.95
N GLY A 3 1.50 7.78 2.03
CA GLY A 3 1.15 9.18 2.32
C GLY A 3 -0.37 9.38 2.36
N THR A 4 -0.89 10.11 3.35
CA THR A 4 -2.32 10.41 3.50
C THR A 4 -2.52 11.72 4.27
N PRO A 5 -3.66 12.42 4.12
CA PRO A 5 -4.01 13.52 5.02
C PRO A 5 -4.07 13.04 6.49
N PRO A 6 -3.49 13.79 7.46
CA PRO A 6 -3.48 13.41 8.87
C PRO A 6 -4.86 13.22 9.50
N GLN A 7 -5.89 13.90 8.99
CA GLN A 7 -7.27 13.83 9.47
C GLN A 7 -8.13 12.85 8.66
N ALA A 8 -7.54 12.03 7.79
CA ALA A 8 -8.28 11.01 7.07
C ALA A 8 -8.94 10.01 8.06
N PRO A 9 -10.17 9.50 7.80
CA PRO A 9 -10.90 8.67 8.77
C PRO A 9 -10.11 7.46 9.32
N LYS A 10 -9.31 6.82 8.46
CA LYS A 10 -8.42 5.70 8.83
C LYS A 10 -7.38 6.04 9.90
N MET A 11 -6.97 7.30 10.02
CA MET A 11 -5.94 7.72 10.96
C MET A 11 -6.38 7.55 12.42
N ARG A 12 -7.68 7.72 12.70
CA ARG A 12 -8.23 7.46 14.04
C ARG A 12 -8.09 5.99 14.41
N ALA A 13 -8.43 5.09 13.49
CA ALA A 13 -8.31 3.65 13.70
C ALA A 13 -6.84 3.21 13.84
N LEU A 14 -5.96 3.70 12.95
CA LEU A 14 -4.52 3.43 12.99
C LEU A 14 -3.85 3.92 14.29
N THR A 15 -4.27 5.07 14.82
CA THR A 15 -3.71 5.61 16.07
C THR A 15 -4.17 4.80 17.28
N ALA A 16 -5.44 4.36 17.31
CA ALA A 16 -5.96 3.54 18.40
C ALA A 16 -5.43 2.09 18.35
N HIS A 17 -5.29 1.53 17.15
CA HIS A 17 -4.91 0.15 16.91
C HIS A 17 -3.87 0.07 15.77
N PRO A 18 -2.58 0.17 16.09
CA PRO A 18 -1.53 0.27 15.08
C PRO A 18 -1.21 -1.06 14.39
N ARG A 19 -1.72 -2.20 14.84
CA ARG A 19 -1.49 -3.48 14.15
C ARG A 19 -2.38 -3.57 12.91
N VAL A 20 -1.75 -3.67 11.74
CA VAL A 20 -2.42 -3.65 10.44
C VAL A 20 -2.12 -4.90 9.63
N ALA A 21 -2.99 -5.16 8.65
CA ALA A 21 -2.72 -6.05 7.53
C ALA A 21 -2.70 -5.22 6.24
N LEU A 22 -1.69 -5.42 5.40
CA LEU A 22 -1.53 -4.81 4.08
C LEU A 22 -1.53 -5.91 3.03
N THR A 23 -2.36 -5.75 2.02
CA THR A 23 -2.39 -6.59 0.81
C THR A 23 -1.88 -5.77 -0.37
N ILE A 24 -0.97 -6.34 -1.15
CA ILE A 24 -0.51 -5.81 -2.43
C ILE A 24 -0.82 -6.89 -3.47
N ASP A 25 -1.68 -6.57 -4.43
CA ASP A 25 -2.14 -7.49 -5.47
C ASP A 25 -2.28 -6.79 -6.84
N THR A 26 -2.69 -7.59 -7.83
CA THR A 26 -3.11 -7.16 -9.16
C THR A 26 -4.56 -7.58 -9.38
N ALA A 27 -5.31 -6.83 -10.19
CA ALA A 27 -6.69 -7.16 -10.52
C ALA A 27 -6.81 -8.35 -11.49
N ASP A 28 -5.74 -8.64 -12.22
CA ASP A 28 -5.74 -9.66 -13.27
C ASP A 28 -5.32 -11.04 -12.75
N PHE A 29 -6.02 -12.07 -13.22
CA PHE A 29 -5.63 -13.46 -13.03
C PHE A 29 -4.53 -13.84 -14.03
N PRO A 30 -3.52 -14.66 -13.64
CA PRO A 30 -3.31 -15.25 -12.32
C PRO A 30 -2.77 -14.25 -11.30
N TYR A 31 -3.34 -14.28 -10.09
CA TYR A 31 -3.01 -13.31 -9.04
C TYR A 31 -1.62 -13.55 -8.46
N LYS A 32 -0.89 -12.45 -8.22
CA LYS A 32 0.30 -12.41 -7.37
C LYS A 32 0.04 -11.51 -6.19
N VAL A 33 -0.12 -12.09 -5.01
CA VAL A 33 -0.53 -11.36 -3.81
C VAL A 33 0.56 -11.44 -2.75
N LEU A 34 0.98 -10.27 -2.26
CA LEU A 34 1.82 -10.12 -1.08
C LEU A 34 0.96 -9.65 0.10
N LEU A 35 0.95 -10.44 1.16
CA LEU A 35 0.27 -10.16 2.42
C LEU A 35 1.32 -9.80 3.47
N VAL A 36 1.13 -8.68 4.15
CA VAL A 36 2.02 -8.20 5.20
C VAL A 36 1.21 -7.91 6.45
N ARG A 37 1.72 -8.32 7.62
CA ARG A 37 1.19 -7.90 8.92
C ARG A 37 2.30 -7.26 9.74
N GLY A 38 1.91 -6.33 10.60
CA GLY A 38 2.84 -5.70 11.53
C GLY A 38 2.33 -4.40 12.13
N PRO A 39 3.08 -3.82 13.07
CA PRO A 39 2.79 -2.49 13.59
C PRO A 39 3.00 -1.40 12.54
N ALA A 40 2.03 -0.49 12.45
CA ALA A 40 2.12 0.76 11.73
C ALA A 40 2.62 1.87 12.66
N ALA A 41 3.45 2.77 12.14
CA ALA A 41 3.81 4.02 12.79
C ALA A 41 3.47 5.19 11.89
N VAL A 42 3.07 6.31 12.50
CA VAL A 42 2.62 7.51 11.81
C VAL A 42 3.55 8.67 12.16
N ARG A 43 4.02 9.39 11.15
CA ARG A 43 4.71 10.67 11.31
C ARG A 43 4.08 11.72 10.41
N VAL A 44 3.61 12.82 10.98
CA VAL A 44 3.10 13.96 10.19
C VAL A 44 4.28 14.80 9.73
N MET A 45 4.33 15.09 8.43
CA MET A 45 5.36 15.88 7.77
C MET A 45 4.73 17.17 7.24
N ASN A 46 5.47 18.28 7.29
CA ASN A 46 5.01 19.56 6.72
C ASN A 46 5.15 19.62 5.19
N GLU A 47 5.85 18.65 4.60
CA GLU A 47 6.14 18.54 3.17
C GLU A 47 5.45 17.31 2.58
N ILE A 48 5.30 17.28 1.26
CA ILE A 48 4.89 16.06 0.54
C ILE A 48 5.96 15.00 0.75
N VAL A 49 5.55 13.82 1.24
CA VAL A 49 6.50 12.74 1.50
C VAL A 49 7.05 12.19 0.17
N PRO A 50 8.36 11.86 0.08
CA PRO A 50 8.97 11.44 -1.18
C PRO A 50 8.27 10.25 -1.85
N GLU A 51 7.71 9.34 -1.06
CA GLU A 51 7.00 8.16 -1.59
C GLU A 51 5.69 8.52 -2.29
N TYR A 52 5.01 9.57 -1.86
CA TYR A 52 3.82 10.09 -2.56
C TYR A 52 4.21 10.70 -3.90
N THR A 53 5.32 11.46 -3.94
CA THR A 53 5.89 12.01 -5.19
C THR A 53 6.25 10.91 -6.18
N LEU A 54 6.90 9.82 -5.71
CA LEU A 54 7.23 8.66 -6.55
C LEU A 54 5.97 7.97 -7.08
N MET A 55 4.98 7.77 -6.22
CA MET A 55 3.68 7.18 -6.62
C MET A 55 2.98 8.04 -7.67
N ALA A 56 2.88 9.36 -7.45
CA ALA A 56 2.22 10.28 -8.37
C ALA A 56 2.90 10.26 -9.75
N ARG A 57 4.24 10.33 -9.80
CA ARG A 57 5.02 10.25 -11.05
C ARG A 57 4.81 8.93 -11.78
N ARG A 58 4.78 7.81 -11.05
CA ARG A 58 4.54 6.49 -11.63
C ARG A 58 3.12 6.33 -12.20
N CYS A 59 2.10 6.83 -11.49
CA CYS A 59 0.71 6.56 -11.82
C CYS A 59 0.08 7.60 -12.76
N LEU A 60 0.52 8.86 -12.68
CA LEU A 60 -0.06 9.96 -13.46
C LEU A 60 0.79 10.35 -14.68
N GLY A 61 2.05 9.89 -14.75
CA GLY A 61 2.96 10.21 -15.85
C GLY A 61 3.12 11.73 -16.03
N PRO A 62 2.87 12.30 -17.23
CA PRO A 62 2.94 13.74 -17.47
C PRO A 62 2.03 14.59 -16.56
N GLY A 63 0.93 14.01 -16.04
CA GLY A 63 0.01 14.71 -15.13
C GLY A 63 0.52 14.82 -13.68
N ALA A 64 1.65 14.20 -13.35
CA ALA A 64 2.13 14.13 -11.96
C ALA A 64 2.56 15.49 -11.40
N GLU A 65 3.28 16.30 -12.17
CA GLU A 65 3.81 17.58 -11.68
C GLU A 65 2.71 18.61 -11.38
N PRO A 66 1.74 18.89 -12.27
CA PRO A 66 0.64 19.80 -11.93
C PRO A 66 -0.19 19.27 -10.75
N TRP A 67 -0.37 17.94 -10.65
CA TRP A 67 -1.03 17.34 -9.50
C TRP A 67 -0.25 17.59 -8.20
N LEU A 68 1.07 17.37 -8.18
CA LEU A 68 1.91 17.58 -7.00
C LEU A 68 1.93 19.05 -6.58
N GLN A 69 1.91 20.00 -7.52
CA GLN A 69 1.74 21.43 -7.22
C GLN A 69 0.40 21.70 -6.53
N GLN A 70 -0.70 21.10 -7.01
CA GLN A 70 -1.99 21.20 -6.36
C GLN A 70 -1.97 20.59 -4.95
N VAL A 71 -1.35 19.42 -4.77
CA VAL A 71 -1.19 18.80 -3.44
C VAL A 71 -0.38 19.71 -2.51
N ALA A 72 0.68 20.34 -2.99
CA ALA A 72 1.50 21.26 -2.20
C ALA A 72 0.68 22.47 -1.73
N ALA A 73 -0.17 23.03 -2.60
CA ALA A 73 -1.06 24.14 -2.24
C ALA A 73 -2.12 23.73 -1.20
N MET A 74 -2.61 22.49 -1.22
CA MET A 74 -3.56 21.96 -0.23
C MET A 74 -2.90 21.57 1.11
N LEU A 75 -1.58 21.38 1.13
CA LEU A 75 -0.85 20.81 2.25
C LEU A 75 -1.04 21.57 3.58
N PRO A 76 -1.02 22.92 3.63
CA PRO A 76 -1.31 23.66 4.85
C PRO A 76 -2.73 23.41 5.38
N ALA A 77 -3.72 23.36 4.50
CA ALA A 77 -5.12 23.10 4.86
C ALA A 77 -5.35 21.67 5.34
N MET A 78 -4.55 20.71 4.86
CA MET A 78 -4.52 19.33 5.36
C MET A 78 -3.73 19.19 6.68
N GLY A 79 -3.05 20.24 7.15
CA GLY A 79 -2.17 20.15 8.31
C GLY A 79 -0.95 19.25 8.07
N GLY A 80 -0.45 19.21 6.83
CA GLY A 80 0.67 18.38 6.40
C GLY A 80 0.25 17.06 5.75
N MET A 81 1.20 16.12 5.70
CA MET A 81 1.01 14.77 5.17
C MET A 81 1.48 13.73 6.19
N ALA A 82 0.60 12.80 6.55
CA ALA A 82 0.97 11.67 7.39
C ALA A 82 1.72 10.62 6.56
N ARG A 83 2.96 10.34 6.96
CA ARG A 83 3.79 9.22 6.50
C ARG A 83 3.54 8.01 7.38
N VAL A 84 2.96 6.96 6.80
CA VAL A 84 2.68 5.70 7.50
C VAL A 84 3.73 4.66 7.10
N SER A 85 4.44 4.12 8.09
CA SER A 85 5.37 3.00 7.95
C SER A 85 4.75 1.74 8.52
N ILE A 86 5.00 0.58 7.92
CA ILE A 86 4.63 -0.73 8.49
C ILE A 86 5.93 -1.52 8.63
N THR A 87 6.23 -1.98 9.85
CA THR A 87 7.34 -2.89 10.11
C THR A 87 6.80 -4.32 10.06
N PRO A 88 7.18 -5.16 9.09
CA PRO A 88 6.65 -6.51 8.98
C PRO A 88 7.07 -7.38 10.17
N ASP A 89 6.12 -8.05 10.82
CA ASP A 89 6.37 -9.17 11.73
C ASP A 89 5.95 -10.52 11.11
N TRP A 90 5.14 -10.47 10.05
CA TRP A 90 4.73 -11.63 9.26
C TRP A 90 4.54 -11.25 7.79
N VAL A 91 4.87 -12.17 6.89
CA VAL A 91 4.72 -12.03 5.44
C VAL A 91 4.18 -13.34 4.84
N GLY A 92 3.20 -13.23 3.95
CA GLY A 92 2.63 -14.33 3.18
C GLY A 92 2.57 -14.00 1.69
N ILE A 93 2.68 -15.03 0.85
CA ILE A 93 2.62 -14.89 -0.62
C ILE A 93 1.56 -15.87 -1.15
N LEU A 94 0.65 -15.37 -1.97
CA LEU A 94 -0.21 -16.20 -2.81
C LEU A 94 0.30 -16.07 -4.25
N ASP A 95 0.84 -17.17 -4.76
CA ASP A 95 1.39 -17.29 -6.11
C ASP A 95 0.85 -18.57 -6.74
N PHE A 96 -0.05 -18.39 -7.70
CA PHE A 96 -0.74 -19.47 -8.41
C PHE A 96 0.01 -19.92 -9.68
N GLU A 97 1.21 -19.43 -9.92
CA GLU A 97 2.05 -19.86 -11.05
C GLU A 97 3.25 -20.68 -10.55
N GLN A 98 4.02 -20.16 -9.60
CA GLN A 98 5.26 -20.80 -9.12
C GLN A 98 5.09 -21.59 -7.84
N ARG A 99 4.05 -21.27 -7.05
CA ARG A 99 3.76 -21.94 -5.77
C ARG A 99 2.38 -22.57 -5.78
N PHE A 100 1.97 -23.04 -6.96
CA PHE A 100 0.68 -23.69 -7.14
C PHE A 100 0.52 -24.83 -6.12
N PRO A 101 -0.63 -24.94 -5.44
CA PRO A 101 -0.79 -25.96 -4.41
C PRO A 101 -0.63 -27.36 -5.01
N SER A 102 0.36 -28.12 -4.54
CA SER A 102 0.66 -29.46 -5.08
C SER A 102 -0.52 -30.43 -5.00
N ALA A 103 -1.47 -30.21 -4.07
CA ALA A 103 -2.72 -30.96 -4.01
C ALA A 103 -3.62 -30.71 -5.24
N ILE A 104 -3.71 -29.47 -5.72
CA ILE A 104 -4.49 -29.13 -6.91
C ILE A 104 -3.76 -29.60 -8.17
N GLU A 105 -2.44 -29.44 -8.24
CA GLU A 105 -1.62 -29.99 -9.33
C GLU A 105 -1.86 -31.50 -9.50
N ARG A 106 -1.76 -32.27 -8.41
CA ARG A 106 -2.03 -33.72 -8.42
C ARG A 106 -3.46 -34.03 -8.87
N ALA A 107 -4.45 -33.26 -8.43
CA ALA A 107 -5.84 -33.45 -8.83
C ALA A 107 -6.06 -33.17 -10.32
N MET A 108 -5.42 -32.15 -10.89
CA MET A 108 -5.50 -31.83 -12.31
C MET A 108 -4.84 -32.91 -13.18
N THR A 109 -3.67 -33.41 -12.77
CA THR A 109 -3.00 -34.52 -13.46
C THR A 109 -3.85 -35.79 -13.47
N ALA A 110 -4.52 -36.12 -12.37
CA ALA A 110 -5.38 -37.30 -12.29
C ALA A 110 -6.69 -37.18 -13.09
N ALA A 111 -7.10 -35.96 -13.45
CA ALA A 111 -8.32 -35.66 -14.19
C ALA A 111 -8.11 -35.52 -15.72
N SER A 112 -6.86 -35.61 -16.19
CA SER A 112 -6.47 -35.54 -17.62
C SER A 112 -6.26 -36.94 -18.19
#